data_AF-A0A380LSK8-F1
#
_entry.id   AF-A0A380LSK8-F1
#
_cell.length_a   1.000
_cell.length_b   1.000
_cell.length_c   1.000
_cell.angle_alpha   90.00
_cell.angle_beta   90.00
_cell.angle_gamma   90.00
#
_symmetry.space_group_name_H-M   'P 1'
#
loop_
_entity.id
_entity.type
_entity.pdbx_description
1 polymer ?
#
loop_
_entity_poly.entity_id
_entity_poly.type
_entity_poly.pdbx_seq_one_letter_code
_entity_poly.pdbx_strand_id
1 'polypeptide(L)'
;MEDKYDSRKKRYVEAWNTIYFDSEEPINLSCQEYDELGFDFTMNEMFDCAFRTYHRGIEAGHKELIPILGALYEQTGNLEYAYRCYLEAALINNQNGLKNLSRMYKKGIYVQKDEKKAKKLNMLSKKTIMKKR
;
A
#
# COMPACT_ATOMS: atom_id res chain seq x y z
N MET A 1 5.21 21.65 -34.70
CA MET A 1 4.87 20.35 -34.11
C MET A 1 4.24 20.66 -32.77
N GLU A 2 2.92 20.57 -32.67
CA GLU A 2 2.24 20.66 -31.38
C GLU A 2 2.69 19.47 -30.53
N ASP A 3 3.42 19.75 -29.46
CA ASP A 3 3.58 18.80 -28.36
C ASP A 3 2.18 18.36 -27.96
N LYS A 4 1.83 17.11 -28.27
CA LYS A 4 0.54 16.54 -27.91
C LYS A 4 0.41 16.65 -26.40
N TYR A 5 -0.45 17.58 -25.96
CA TYR A 5 -0.77 17.83 -24.57
C TYR A 5 -1.13 16.50 -23.87
N ASP A 6 -0.18 15.97 -23.08
CA ASP A 6 -0.42 14.75 -22.32
C ASP A 6 -1.09 15.10 -21.00
N SER A 7 -2.42 15.11 -21.05
CA SER A 7 -3.28 15.32 -19.89
C SER A 7 -2.97 14.38 -18.71
N ARG A 8 -2.42 13.18 -18.97
CA ARG A 8 -2.00 12.23 -17.93
C ARG A 8 -0.78 12.75 -17.19
N LYS A 9 0.22 13.24 -17.93
CA LYS A 9 1.43 13.83 -17.35
C LYS A 9 1.11 15.07 -16.52
N LYS A 10 0.15 15.90 -16.96
CA LYS A 10 -0.33 17.05 -16.17
C LYS A 10 -0.94 16.63 -14.83
N ARG A 11 -1.90 15.68 -14.85
CA ARG A 11 -2.57 15.20 -13.63
C ARG A 11 -1.59 14.59 -12.63
N TYR A 12 -0.59 13.86 -13.11
CA TYR A 12 0.46 13.30 -12.26
C TYR A 12 1.29 14.38 -11.56
N VAL A 13 1.70 15.42 -12.31
CA VAL A 13 2.45 16.56 -11.75
C VAL A 13 1.62 17.36 -10.75
N GLU A 14 0.33 17.57 -11.03
CA GLU A 14 -0.59 18.22 -10.10
C GLU A 14 -0.70 17.42 -8.79
N ALA A 15 -0.93 16.11 -8.89
CA ALA A 15 -0.99 15.24 -7.72
C ALA A 15 0.34 15.23 -6.93
N TRP A 16 1.48 15.18 -7.62
CA TRP A 16 2.80 15.26 -6.99
C TRP A 16 2.95 16.55 -6.18
N ASN A 17 2.62 17.70 -6.77
CA ASN A 17 2.69 18.99 -6.08
C ASN A 17 1.72 19.05 -4.89
N THR A 18 0.49 18.56 -5.06
CA THR A 18 -0.51 18.50 -3.99
C THR A 18 0.00 17.70 -2.80
N ILE A 19 0.62 16.54 -3.03
CA ILE A 19 1.22 15.74 -1.95
C ILE A 19 2.44 16.44 -1.34
N TYR A 20 3.33 16.98 -2.17
CA TYR A 20 4.57 17.60 -1.74
C TYR A 20 4.34 18.81 -0.83
N PHE A 21 3.41 19.69 -1.22
CA PHE A 21 3.04 20.87 -0.46
C PHE A 21 1.96 20.62 0.59
N ASP A 22 1.54 19.36 0.79
CA ASP A 22 0.49 18.95 1.72
C ASP A 22 -0.81 19.75 1.56
N SER A 23 -1.23 19.91 0.31
CA SER A 23 -2.42 20.66 -0.06
C SER A 23 -3.68 19.79 0.06
N GLU A 24 -4.76 20.38 0.56
CA GLU A 24 -6.07 19.75 0.71
C GLU A 24 -6.82 19.55 -0.63
N GLU A 25 -6.27 20.05 -1.75
CA GLU A 25 -6.87 19.91 -3.08
C GLU A 25 -7.16 18.43 -3.40
N PRO A 26 -8.31 18.12 -4.02
CA PRO A 26 -8.67 16.76 -4.33
C PRO A 26 -7.72 16.17 -5.38
N ILE A 27 -7.26 14.94 -5.12
CA ILE A 27 -6.46 14.16 -6.04
C ILE A 27 -7.36 13.10 -6.65
N ASN A 28 -7.50 13.11 -7.98
CA ASN A 28 -8.22 12.06 -8.69
C ASN A 28 -7.20 11.18 -9.43
N LEU A 29 -6.72 10.14 -8.76
CA LEU A 29 -5.82 9.13 -9.32
C LEU A 29 -6.48 7.75 -9.24
N SER A 30 -6.15 6.91 -10.22
CA SER A 30 -6.40 5.48 -10.15
C SER A 30 -5.51 4.84 -9.07
N CYS A 31 -5.87 3.63 -8.62
CA CYS A 31 -5.03 2.87 -7.68
C CYS A 31 -3.59 2.70 -8.19
N GLN A 32 -3.41 2.48 -9.50
CA GLN A 32 -2.08 2.33 -10.10
C GLN A 32 -1.28 3.62 -10.02
N GLU A 33 -1.89 4.76 -10.34
CA GLU A 33 -1.22 6.06 -10.28
C GLU A 33 -0.87 6.44 -8.84
N TYR A 34 -1.70 6.11 -7.85
CA TYR A 34 -1.34 6.26 -6.43
C TYR A 34 -0.14 5.40 -6.03
N ASP A 35 -0.07 4.16 -6.53
CA ASP A 35 1.06 3.27 -6.26
C ASP A 35 2.36 3.80 -6.87
N GLU A 36 2.32 4.18 -8.14
CA GLU A 36 3.45 4.78 -8.86
C GLU A 36 3.95 6.05 -8.16
N LEU A 37 3.04 6.96 -7.78
CA LEU A 37 3.41 8.19 -7.07
C LEU A 37 3.99 7.93 -5.68
N GLY A 38 3.41 6.99 -4.94
CA GLY A 38 3.93 6.59 -3.61
C GLY A 38 5.30 5.92 -3.71
N PHE A 39 5.49 5.09 -4.73
CA PHE A 39 6.77 4.46 -5.04
C PHE A 39 7.83 5.49 -5.41
N ASP A 40 7.51 6.47 -6.27
CA ASP A 40 8.42 7.55 -6.63
C ASP A 40 8.89 8.34 -5.40
N PHE A 41 7.97 8.72 -4.50
CA PHE A 41 8.35 9.37 -3.25
C PHE A 41 9.23 8.48 -2.37
N THR A 42 8.94 7.18 -2.31
CA THR A 42 9.73 6.22 -1.54
C THR A 42 11.15 6.10 -2.09
N MET A 43 11.31 6.05 -3.42
CA MET A 43 12.62 5.97 -4.09
C MET A 43 13.46 7.24 -3.90
N ASN A 44 12.81 8.38 -3.68
CA ASN A 44 13.47 9.64 -3.36
C ASN A 44 13.62 9.88 -1.84
N GLU A 45 13.37 8.86 -1.00
CA GLU A 45 13.43 8.93 0.47
C GLU A 45 12.47 9.96 1.10
N MET A 46 11.44 10.38 0.35
CA MET A 46 10.42 11.32 0.77
C MET A 46 9.27 10.60 1.48
N PHE A 47 9.58 9.93 2.60
CA PHE A 47 8.65 9.01 3.27
C PHE A 47 7.34 9.66 3.71
N ASP A 48 7.36 10.90 4.19
CA ASP A 48 6.12 11.62 4.57
C ASP A 48 5.18 11.81 3.37
N CYS A 49 5.74 12.10 2.19
CA CYS A 49 4.98 12.20 0.95
C CYS A 49 4.45 10.84 0.52
N ALA A 50 5.26 9.79 0.61
CA ALA A 50 4.80 8.42 0.32
C ALA A 50 3.65 8.00 1.25
N PHE A 51 3.76 8.28 2.56
CA PHE A 51 2.69 8.02 3.52
C PHE A 51 1.41 8.77 3.15
N ARG A 52 1.50 10.07 2.88
CA ARG A 52 0.35 10.88 2.45
C ARG A 52 -0.28 10.32 1.18
N THR A 53 0.51 9.95 0.17
CA THR A 53 -0.01 9.37 -1.08
C THR A 53 -0.82 8.11 -0.82
N TYR A 54 -0.28 7.16 -0.06
CA TYR A 54 -0.99 5.90 0.20
C TYR A 54 -2.22 6.11 1.08
N HIS A 55 -2.16 6.96 2.11
CA HIS A 55 -3.33 7.28 2.93
C HIS A 55 -4.45 7.91 2.11
N ARG A 56 -4.14 8.91 1.26
CA ARG A 56 -5.16 9.53 0.39
C ARG A 56 -5.74 8.55 -0.62
N GLY A 57 -4.93 7.63 -1.16
CA GLY A 57 -5.44 6.58 -2.04
C GLY A 57 -6.41 5.61 -1.33
N ILE A 58 -6.11 5.25 -0.08
CA ILE A 58 -6.99 4.40 0.75
C ILE A 58 -8.29 5.14 1.10
N GLU A 59 -8.21 6.43 1.45
CA GLU A 59 -9.36 7.30 1.70
C GLU A 59 -10.24 7.48 0.46
N ALA A 60 -9.62 7.51 -0.73
CA ALA A 60 -10.32 7.50 -2.02
C ALA A 60 -10.95 6.13 -2.38
N GLY A 61 -10.79 5.11 -1.54
CA GLY A 61 -11.43 3.80 -1.66
C GLY A 61 -10.54 2.70 -2.24
N HIS A 62 -9.29 2.99 -2.60
CA HIS A 62 -8.34 2.00 -3.17
C HIS A 62 -7.71 1.16 -2.06
N LYS A 63 -8.49 0.25 -1.45
CA LYS A 63 -8.05 -0.61 -0.34
C LYS A 63 -6.93 -1.58 -0.72
N GLU A 64 -6.68 -1.78 -2.01
CA GLU A 64 -5.53 -2.50 -2.56
C GLU A 64 -4.18 -1.90 -2.10
N LEU A 65 -4.16 -0.62 -1.73
CA LEU A 65 -2.98 0.09 -1.26
C LEU A 65 -2.61 -0.17 0.21
N ILE A 66 -3.54 -0.67 1.03
CA ILE A 66 -3.30 -0.97 2.46
C ILE A 66 -2.05 -1.85 2.69
N PRO A 67 -1.83 -2.98 1.99
CA PRO A 67 -0.60 -3.76 2.17
C PRO A 67 0.66 -3.03 1.69
N ILE A 68 0.55 -2.05 0.79
CA ILE A 68 1.70 -1.27 0.31
C ILE A 68 2.08 -0.23 1.37
N LEU A 69 1.09 0.47 1.95
CA LEU A 69 1.28 1.31 3.14
C LEU A 69 1.91 0.51 4.30
N GLY A 70 1.47 -0.73 4.52
CA GLY A 70 2.07 -1.62 5.52
C GLY A 70 3.54 -1.92 5.26
N ALA A 71 3.92 -2.09 3.99
CA ALA A 71 5.33 -2.29 3.60
C ALA A 71 6.17 -1.03 3.85
N LEU A 72 5.61 0.16 3.57
CA LEU A 72 6.27 1.43 3.88
C LEU A 72 6.53 1.59 5.38
N TYR A 73 5.53 1.31 6.24
CA TYR A 73 5.72 1.31 7.69
C TYR A 73 6.78 0.31 8.15
N GLU A 74 6.84 -0.87 7.54
CA GLU A 74 7.88 -1.86 7.85
C GLU A 74 9.28 -1.38 7.45
N GLN A 75 9.40 -0.74 6.28
CA GLN A 75 10.65 -0.15 5.79
C GLN A 75 11.14 0.97 6.71
N THR A 76 10.24 1.81 7.24
CA THR A 76 10.59 2.86 8.19
C THR A 76 10.68 2.38 9.64
N GLY A 77 10.63 1.06 9.88
CA GLY A 77 10.80 0.44 11.20
C GLY A 77 9.57 0.48 12.12
N ASN A 78 8.44 0.99 11.65
CA ASN A 78 7.20 1.08 12.43
C ASN A 78 6.37 -0.21 12.31
N LEU A 79 6.85 -1.28 12.96
CA LEU A 79 6.29 -2.63 12.82
C LEU A 79 4.86 -2.78 13.37
N GLU A 80 4.45 -1.95 14.33
CA GLU A 80 3.09 -1.94 14.86
C GLU A 80 2.08 -1.52 13.78
N TYR A 81 2.36 -0.39 13.10
CA TYR A 81 1.49 0.09 12.03
C TYR A 81 1.52 -0.83 10.81
N ALA A 82 2.69 -1.40 10.48
CA ALA A 82 2.80 -2.43 9.45
C ALA A 82 1.91 -3.64 9.77
N TYR A 83 1.95 -4.14 11.01
CA TYR A 83 1.09 -5.23 11.46
C TYR A 83 -0.40 -4.89 11.32
N ARG A 84 -0.81 -3.68 11.73
CA ARG A 84 -2.20 -3.22 11.61
C ARG A 84 -2.65 -3.17 10.14
N CYS A 85 -1.84 -2.63 9.24
CA CYS A 85 -2.13 -2.62 7.80
C CYS A 85 -2.29 -4.03 7.25
N TYR A 86 -1.37 -4.96 7.56
CA TYR A 86 -1.46 -6.33 7.06
C TYR A 86 -2.64 -7.10 7.65
N LEU A 87 -3.03 -6.81 8.91
CA LEU A 87 -4.23 -7.35 9.53
C LEU A 87 -5.49 -6.86 8.82
N GLU A 88 -5.61 -5.55 8.58
CA GLU A 88 -6.76 -4.98 7.87
C GLU A 88 -6.85 -5.52 6.44
N ALA A 89 -5.74 -5.55 5.72
CA ALA A 89 -5.66 -6.15 4.39
C ALA A 89 -6.07 -7.63 4.42
N ALA A 90 -5.66 -8.40 5.44
CA ALA A 90 -6.08 -9.79 5.60
C ALA A 90 -7.59 -9.95 5.86
N LEU A 91 -8.22 -9.04 6.61
CA LEU A 91 -9.65 -9.06 6.89
C LEU A 91 -10.50 -8.88 5.62
N ILE A 92 -10.00 -8.09 4.66
CA ILE A 92 -10.63 -7.93 3.33
C ILE A 92 -10.16 -8.98 2.32
N ASN A 93 -9.51 -10.06 2.76
CA ASN A 93 -8.97 -11.15 1.94
C ASN A 93 -7.94 -10.68 0.88
N ASN A 94 -7.26 -9.56 1.11
CA ASN A 94 -6.17 -9.12 0.26
C ASN A 94 -5.00 -10.11 0.35
N GLN A 95 -4.53 -10.57 -0.81
CA GLN A 95 -3.52 -11.62 -0.89
C GLN A 95 -2.18 -11.20 -0.29
N ASN A 96 -1.76 -9.94 -0.52
CA ASN A 96 -0.51 -9.40 0.00
C ASN A 96 -0.60 -9.20 1.52
N GLY A 97 -1.73 -8.70 2.02
CA GLY A 97 -2.01 -8.64 3.45
C GLY A 97 -1.89 -10.00 4.14
N LEU A 98 -2.56 -11.03 3.60
CA LEU A 98 -2.49 -12.40 4.13
C LEU A 98 -1.06 -12.96 4.11
N LYS A 99 -0.29 -12.74 3.04
CA LYS A 99 1.10 -13.20 2.93
C LYS A 99 2.00 -12.49 3.95
N ASN A 100 1.90 -11.17 4.07
CA ASN A 100 2.73 -10.39 4.98
C ASN A 100 2.40 -10.68 6.43
N LEU A 101 1.12 -10.77 6.79
CA LEU A 101 0.70 -11.17 8.13
C LEU A 101 1.15 -12.59 8.48
N SER A 102 1.06 -13.52 7.51
CA SER A 102 1.59 -14.88 7.67
C SER A 102 3.10 -14.88 7.91
N ARG A 103 3.86 -14.00 7.23
CA ARG A 103 5.31 -13.86 7.41
C ARG A 103 5.64 -13.34 8.80
N MET A 104 4.89 -12.36 9.32
CA MET A 104 5.10 -11.82 10.67
C MET A 104 4.94 -12.91 11.73
N TYR A 105 3.84 -13.70 11.69
CA TYR A 105 3.66 -14.83 12.61
C TYR A 105 4.69 -15.94 12.42
N LYS A 106 5.11 -16.24 11.19
CA LYS A 106 6.11 -17.28 10.93
C LYS A 106 7.47 -16.93 11.52
N LYS A 107 7.85 -15.65 11.44
CA LYS A 107 9.17 -15.16 11.85
C LYS A 107 9.20 -14.57 13.26
N GLY A 108 8.04 -14.31 13.86
CA GLY A 108 7.95 -13.60 15.14
C GLY A 108 8.28 -12.11 15.02
N ILE A 109 7.94 -11.47 13.89
CA ILE A 109 8.17 -10.02 13.68
C ILE A 109 7.02 -9.27 14.35
N TYR A 110 7.33 -8.43 15.34
CA TYR A 110 6.40 -7.67 16.20
C TYR A 110 5.44 -8.53 17.06
N VAL A 111 4.95 -9.65 16.54
CA VAL A 111 4.11 -10.62 17.26
C VAL A 111 4.90 -11.87 17.65
N GLN A 112 4.43 -12.58 18.68
CA GLN A 112 4.99 -13.89 19.04
C GLN A 112 4.88 -14.86 17.85
N LYS A 113 5.94 -15.64 17.63
CA LYS A 113 5.98 -16.66 16.58
C LYS A 113 4.84 -17.68 16.77
N ASP A 114 4.03 -17.86 15.73
CA ASP A 114 2.93 -18.84 15.70
C ASP A 114 2.84 -19.49 14.31
N GLU A 115 3.37 -20.71 14.21
CA GLU A 115 3.39 -21.46 12.95
C GLU A 115 2.00 -21.95 12.53
N LYS A 116 1.10 -22.23 13.48
CA LYS A 116 -0.26 -22.69 13.17
C LYS A 116 -1.05 -21.55 12.53
N LYS A 117 -0.99 -20.35 13.11
CA LYS A 117 -1.63 -19.15 12.57
C LYS A 117 -1.04 -18.75 11.23
N ALA A 118 0.29 -18.79 11.08
CA ALA A 118 0.95 -18.56 9.79
C ALA A 118 0.47 -19.54 8.70
N LYS A 119 0.42 -20.85 8.98
CA LYS A 119 -0.08 -21.86 8.03
C LYS A 119 -1.53 -21.58 7.62
N LYS A 120 -2.40 -21.21 8.56
CA LYS A 120 -3.81 -20.86 8.29
C LYS A 120 -3.91 -19.66 7.34
N LEU A 121 -3.18 -18.58 7.62
CA LEU A 121 -3.16 -17.38 6.77
C LEU A 121 -2.65 -17.67 5.35
N ASN A 122 -1.61 -18.49 5.22
CA ASN A 122 -1.07 -18.89 3.91
C ASN A 122 -2.08 -19.73 3.10
N MET A 123 -2.78 -20.67 3.76
CA MET A 123 -3.84 -21.45 3.10
C MET A 123 -4.98 -20.56 2.59
N LEU A 124 -5.39 -19.55 3.36
CA LEU A 124 -6.39 -18.57 2.93
C LEU A 124 -5.91 -17.80 1.70
N SER A 125 -4.65 -17.32 1.71
CA SER A 125 -4.05 -16.59 0.59
C SER A 125 -4.07 -17.39 -0.72
N LYS A 126 -3.80 -18.70 -0.67
CA LYS A 126 -3.81 -19.59 -1.85
C LYS A 126 -5.22 -19.89 -2.36
N LYS A 127 -6.21 -20.05 -1.47
CA LYS A 127 -7.60 -20.33 -1.84
C LYS A 127 -8.24 -19.18 -2.63
N THR A 128 -7.89 -17.94 -2.31
CA THR A 128 -8.41 -16.75 -3.02
C THR A 128 -8.00 -16.74 -4.51
N ILE A 129 -6.81 -17.24 -4.84
CA ILE A 129 -6.33 -17.33 -6.23
C ILE A 129 -7.18 -18.32 -7.05
N MET A 130 -7.56 -19.44 -6.43
CA MET A 130 -8.30 -20.52 -7.12
C MET A 130 -9.75 -20.14 -7.43
N LYS A 131 -10.34 -19.17 -6.71
CA LYS A 131 -11.72 -18.72 -6.94
C LYS A 131 -11.86 -17.61 -8.00
N LYS A 132 -10.75 -17.01 -8.45
CA LYS A 132 -10.73 -15.93 -9.46
C LYS A 132 -10.37 -16.44 -10.87
N ARG A 133 -10.27 -17.76 -11.04
CA ARG A 133 -10.10 -18.45 -12.34
C ARG A 133 -11.41 -19.08 -12.74
#